data_AF-A0A2I0GXX1-F1
#
_entry.id   AF-A0A2I0GXX1-F1
#
_cell.length_a   1.000
_cell.length_b   1.000
_cell.length_c   1.000
_cell.angle_alpha   90.00
_cell.angle_beta   90.00
_cell.angle_gamma   90.00
#
_symmetry.space_group_name_H-M   'P 1'
#
loop_
_entity.id
_entity.type
_entity.pdbx_description
1 polymer ?
#
loop_
_entity_poly.entity_id
_entity_poly.type
_entity_poly.pdbx_seq_one_letter_code
_entity_poly.pdbx_strand_id
1 'polypeptide(L)'
;MGLDITAYKCTKLIQNPKMGDTNHPEVWANQVYIGIGNSEWEQGDDLEAGQVYGFSYARSFYSSSYSTYGNLRNELARISGYEPLIAGSKYRGIYAARVCDNWEKGQRGVLAELLCFADNEGEIGTKTCRKILNDLHTVSKHAGELNEWNQGLLTDLIQTFEFAAVDGFVQFA
;
A
#
# COMPACT_ATOMS: atom_id res chain seq x y z
N MET A 1 -17.23 4.19 -5.26
CA MET A 1 -16.38 2.97 -5.24
C MET A 1 -15.59 3.03 -3.95
N GLY A 2 -15.50 1.90 -3.24
CA GLY A 2 -14.70 1.79 -2.03
C GLY A 2 -13.25 1.45 -2.38
N LEU A 3 -12.35 1.65 -1.42
CA LEU A 3 -11.00 1.12 -1.42
C LEU A 3 -10.97 -0.05 -0.44
N ASP A 4 -10.58 -1.22 -0.93
CA ASP A 4 -10.31 -2.41 -0.16
C ASP A 4 -8.79 -2.66 -0.15
N ILE A 5 -8.22 -2.80 1.06
CA ILE A 5 -6.81 -3.16 1.25
C ILE A 5 -6.75 -4.58 1.83
N THR A 6 -6.16 -5.48 1.06
CA THR A 6 -6.01 -6.89 1.43
C THR A 6 -4.52 -7.23 1.51
N ALA A 7 -4.11 -7.87 2.60
CA ALA A 7 -2.76 -8.40 2.75
C ALA A 7 -2.77 -9.91 2.55
N TYR A 8 -1.77 -10.38 1.82
CA TYR A 8 -1.50 -11.79 1.55
C TYR A 8 -0.18 -12.19 2.21
N LYS A 9 -0.08 -13.45 2.63
CA LYS A 9 1.08 -14.00 3.35
C LYS A 9 1.44 -15.40 2.88
N CYS A 10 2.74 -15.71 2.92
CA CYS A 10 3.34 -16.93 2.40
C CYS A 10 3.01 -17.14 0.91
N THR A 11 3.26 -16.12 0.10
CA THR A 11 2.97 -16.07 -1.33
C THR A 11 4.06 -16.75 -2.14
N LYS A 12 3.66 -17.45 -3.20
CA LYS A 12 4.59 -18.12 -4.13
C LYS A 12 4.07 -18.04 -5.56
N LEU A 13 4.97 -17.82 -6.51
CA LEU A 13 4.66 -17.86 -7.93
C LEU A 13 4.12 -19.24 -8.33
N ILE A 14 2.96 -19.27 -8.97
CA ILE A 14 2.38 -20.48 -9.54
C ILE A 14 2.98 -20.71 -10.93
N GLN A 15 3.79 -21.75 -11.05
CA GLN A 15 4.36 -22.15 -12.34
C GLN A 15 3.26 -22.77 -13.21
N ASN A 16 3.11 -22.28 -14.44
CA ASN A 16 2.10 -22.72 -15.42
C ASN A 16 0.66 -22.69 -14.85
N PRO A 17 0.12 -21.48 -14.52
CA PRO A 17 -1.25 -21.38 -14.06
C PRO A 17 -2.21 -21.92 -15.13
N LYS A 18 -3.34 -22.48 -14.70
CA LYS A 18 -4.37 -22.93 -15.64
C LYS A 18 -4.93 -21.71 -16.37
N MET A 19 -4.83 -21.69 -17.69
CA MET A 19 -5.38 -20.62 -18.51
C MET A 19 -6.83 -20.94 -18.88
N GLY A 20 -7.70 -19.93 -18.77
CA GLY A 20 -9.08 -20.00 -19.26
C GLY A 20 -9.19 -19.62 -20.73
N ASP A 21 -10.40 -19.70 -21.27
CA ASP A 21 -10.70 -19.51 -22.70
C ASP A 21 -10.37 -18.10 -23.23
N THR A 22 -10.26 -17.11 -22.35
CA THR A 22 -9.92 -15.72 -22.67
C THR A 22 -8.42 -15.44 -22.62
N ASN A 23 -7.58 -16.47 -22.48
CA ASN A 23 -6.14 -16.36 -22.25
C ASN A 23 -5.78 -15.55 -20.97
N HIS A 24 -6.71 -15.50 -20.02
CA HIS A 24 -6.46 -15.06 -18.65
C HIS A 24 -6.34 -16.28 -17.74
N PRO A 25 -5.50 -16.25 -16.71
CA PRO A 25 -5.41 -17.35 -15.76
C PRO A 25 -6.72 -17.53 -15.00
N GLU A 26 -7.14 -18.78 -14.84
CA GLU A 26 -8.18 -19.16 -13.90
C GLU A 26 -7.63 -19.03 -12.48
N VAL A 27 -8.07 -17.99 -11.77
CA VAL A 27 -7.65 -17.73 -10.38
C VAL A 27 -8.53 -18.53 -9.42
N TRP A 28 -7.94 -19.47 -8.70
CA TRP A 28 -8.63 -20.23 -7.65
C TRP A 28 -8.68 -19.47 -6.30
N ALA A 29 -9.43 -20.00 -5.34
CA ALA A 29 -9.70 -19.34 -4.05
C ALA A 29 -8.44 -18.98 -3.23
N ASN A 30 -7.31 -19.65 -3.47
CA ASN A 30 -6.02 -19.39 -2.81
C ASN A 30 -4.98 -18.79 -3.76
N GLN A 31 -5.42 -18.18 -4.85
CA GLN A 31 -4.57 -17.54 -5.85
C GLN A 31 -5.02 -16.10 -6.09
N VAL A 32 -4.09 -15.32 -6.64
CA VAL A 32 -4.30 -13.92 -6.98
C VAL A 32 -3.50 -13.62 -8.25
N TYR A 33 -4.13 -12.92 -9.18
CA TYR A 33 -3.48 -12.45 -10.40
C TYR A 33 -2.93 -11.05 -10.17
N ILE A 34 -1.66 -10.84 -10.53
CA ILE A 34 -0.99 -9.55 -10.40
C ILE A 34 -1.18 -8.79 -11.71
N GLY A 35 -1.96 -7.72 -11.66
CA GLY A 35 -2.27 -6.91 -12.84
C GLY A 35 -1.12 -5.96 -13.21
N ILE A 36 -0.59 -5.25 -12.22
CA ILE A 36 0.29 -4.09 -12.43
C ILE A 36 1.74 -4.41 -12.03
N GLY A 37 1.96 -5.08 -10.89
CA GLY A 37 3.27 -5.61 -10.46
C GLY A 37 4.44 -4.60 -10.55
N ASN A 38 5.68 -5.13 -10.58
CA ASN A 38 6.90 -4.32 -10.76
C ASN A 38 7.08 -3.73 -12.18
N SER A 39 6.09 -3.90 -13.07
CA SER A 39 6.22 -3.44 -14.46
C SER A 39 5.91 -1.96 -14.62
N GLU A 40 5.14 -1.38 -13.70
CA GLU A 40 4.77 0.04 -13.68
C GLU A 40 5.26 0.78 -12.42
N TRP A 41 5.53 0.09 -11.30
CA TRP A 41 5.89 0.70 -10.01
C TRP A 41 7.01 -0.06 -9.28
N GLU A 42 7.98 0.66 -8.72
CA GLU A 42 9.11 0.07 -7.96
C GLU A 42 8.67 -0.66 -6.69
N GLN A 43 7.45 -0.40 -6.21
CA GLN A 43 6.88 -0.93 -4.98
C GLN A 43 6.43 -2.41 -5.09
N GLY A 44 6.13 -2.90 -6.29
CA GLY A 44 5.76 -4.30 -6.55
C GLY A 44 6.96 -5.25 -6.60
N ASP A 45 8.03 -4.93 -5.87
CA ASP A 45 9.40 -5.44 -6.07
C ASP A 45 9.56 -6.94 -6.39
N ASP A 46 8.90 -7.82 -5.65
CA ASP A 46 8.94 -9.29 -5.82
C ASP A 46 7.74 -9.88 -6.57
N LEU A 47 6.93 -9.01 -7.17
CA LEU A 47 5.73 -9.34 -7.94
C LEU A 47 5.90 -8.99 -9.41
N GLU A 48 5.63 -9.97 -10.27
CA GLU A 48 5.67 -9.77 -11.70
C GLU A 48 4.26 -9.57 -12.27
N ALA A 49 4.09 -8.53 -13.09
CA ALA A 49 2.85 -8.27 -13.79
C ALA A 49 2.49 -9.43 -14.73
N GLY A 50 1.21 -9.76 -14.78
CA GLY A 50 0.71 -10.88 -15.58
C GLY A 50 0.91 -12.26 -14.95
N GLN A 51 1.51 -12.35 -13.77
CA GLN A 51 1.74 -13.62 -13.08
C GLN A 51 0.65 -13.93 -12.06
N VAL A 52 0.56 -15.21 -11.68
CA VAL A 52 -0.35 -15.70 -10.64
C VAL A 52 0.45 -16.15 -9.44
N TYR A 53 0.07 -15.66 -8.27
CA TYR A 53 0.66 -16.06 -7.00
C TYR A 53 -0.35 -16.87 -6.19
N GLY A 54 0.09 -17.96 -5.58
CA GLY A 54 -0.67 -18.67 -4.56
C GLY A 54 -0.33 -18.09 -3.20
N PHE A 55 -1.29 -18.07 -2.27
CA PHE A 55 -1.09 -17.64 -0.89
C PHE A 55 -1.59 -18.68 0.10
N SER A 56 -1.06 -18.65 1.32
CA SER A 56 -1.56 -19.50 2.42
C SER A 56 -2.59 -18.78 3.28
N TYR A 57 -2.45 -17.45 3.40
CA TYR A 57 -3.35 -16.63 4.20
C TYR A 57 -3.63 -15.31 3.48
N ALA A 58 -4.86 -14.84 3.60
CA ALA A 58 -5.28 -13.52 3.14
C ALA A 58 -6.16 -12.89 4.22
N ARG A 59 -6.08 -11.58 4.37
CA ARG A 59 -6.94 -10.82 5.29
C ARG A 59 -7.20 -9.43 4.74
N SER A 60 -8.48 -9.08 4.66
CA SER A 60 -8.90 -7.70 4.43
C SER A 60 -8.78 -6.94 5.75
N PHE A 61 -8.06 -5.82 5.72
CA PHE A 61 -7.79 -4.99 6.90
C PHE A 61 -8.48 -3.63 6.82
N TYR A 62 -8.73 -3.14 5.61
CA TYR A 62 -9.36 -1.84 5.39
C TYR A 62 -10.38 -1.94 4.28
N SER A 63 -11.57 -1.40 4.53
CA SER A 63 -12.59 -1.14 3.53
C SER A 63 -13.21 0.22 3.84
N SER A 64 -12.98 1.21 2.98
CA SER A 64 -13.55 2.55 3.17
C SER A 64 -13.66 3.32 1.86
N SER A 65 -13.90 4.63 1.93
CA SER A 65 -13.85 5.49 0.75
C SER A 65 -12.42 5.92 0.42
N TYR A 66 -12.11 6.10 -0.86
CA TYR A 66 -10.87 6.74 -1.33
C TYR A 66 -10.61 8.09 -0.66
N SER A 67 -11.66 8.86 -0.37
CA SER A 67 -11.54 10.12 0.35
C SER A 67 -11.04 9.94 1.78
N THR A 68 -11.50 8.90 2.48
CA THR A 68 -11.01 8.55 3.82
C THR A 68 -9.54 8.18 3.77
N TYR A 69 -9.14 7.34 2.81
CA TYR A 69 -7.75 6.92 2.66
C TYR A 69 -6.82 8.08 2.27
N GLY A 70 -7.24 8.93 1.33
CA GLY A 70 -6.51 10.15 0.98
C GLY A 70 -6.34 11.11 2.16
N ASN A 71 -7.33 11.20 3.05
CA ASN A 71 -7.20 11.93 4.31
C ASN A 71 -6.15 11.33 5.24
N LEU A 72 -6.19 10.01 5.40
CA LEU A 72 -5.21 9.30 6.21
C LEU A 72 -3.80 9.53 5.67
N ARG A 73 -3.57 9.36 4.36
CA ARG A 73 -2.28 9.65 3.71
C ARG A 73 -1.80 11.07 4.01
N ASN A 74 -2.69 12.06 3.91
CA ASN A 74 -2.34 13.44 4.21
C ASN A 74 -1.94 13.66 5.68
N GLU A 75 -2.67 13.07 6.63
CA GLU A 75 -2.33 13.17 8.05
C GLU A 75 -1.04 12.42 8.38
N LEU A 76 -0.83 11.23 7.82
CA LEU A 76 0.42 10.48 7.97
C LEU A 76 1.61 11.28 7.44
N ALA A 77 1.48 11.94 6.28
CA ALA A 77 2.51 12.84 5.77
C ALA A 77 2.79 13.99 6.75
N ARG A 78 1.75 14.63 7.29
CA ARG A 78 1.91 15.72 8.26
C ARG A 78 2.67 15.26 9.51
N ILE A 79 2.24 14.16 10.14
CA ILE A 79 2.88 13.66 11.38
C ILE A 79 4.24 13.00 11.13
N SER A 80 4.58 12.70 9.86
CA SER A 80 5.93 12.27 9.45
C SER A 80 6.90 13.46 9.29
N GLY A 81 6.44 14.69 9.53
CA GLY A 81 7.27 15.91 9.50
C GLY A 81 7.43 16.52 8.12
N TYR A 82 6.61 16.16 7.12
CA TYR A 82 6.62 16.84 5.83
C TYR A 82 5.96 18.21 5.96
N GLU A 83 6.52 19.20 5.27
CA GLU A 83 5.87 20.50 5.07
C GLU A 83 4.81 20.40 3.96
N PRO A 84 3.74 21.21 4.00
CA PRO A 84 2.77 21.23 2.92
C PRO A 84 3.42 21.64 1.59
N LEU A 85 2.89 21.13 0.47
CA LEU A 85 3.36 21.53 -0.87
C LEU A 85 3.28 23.05 -1.10
N ILE A 86 2.23 23.68 -0.56
CA ILE A 86 2.00 25.13 -0.62
C ILE A 86 1.75 25.61 0.81
N ALA A 87 2.64 26.47 1.31
CA ALA A 87 2.54 27.04 2.65
C ALA A 87 1.21 27.80 2.85
N GLY A 88 0.55 27.59 3.99
CA GLY A 88 -0.72 28.24 4.33
C GLY A 88 -1.96 27.70 3.59
N SER A 89 -1.81 26.73 2.68
CA SER A 89 -2.93 26.12 1.98
C SER A 89 -3.77 25.23 2.91
N LYS A 90 -5.09 25.29 2.76
CA LYS A 90 -6.06 24.40 3.41
C LYS A 90 -6.51 23.25 2.49
N TYR A 91 -5.84 23.09 1.35
CA TYR A 91 -6.15 22.02 0.40
C TYR A 91 -5.99 20.65 1.07
N ARG A 92 -7.03 19.83 0.94
CA ARG A 92 -7.04 18.44 1.41
C ARG A 92 -6.06 17.63 0.57
N GLY A 93 -5.05 17.03 1.19
CA GLY A 93 -4.01 16.28 0.48
C GLY A 93 -2.71 17.05 0.22
N ILE A 94 -2.58 18.30 0.70
CA ILE A 94 -1.41 19.14 0.43
C ILE A 94 -0.08 18.56 0.96
N TYR A 95 -0.13 17.76 2.03
CA TYR A 95 1.06 17.11 2.59
C TYR A 95 1.43 15.87 1.79
N ALA A 96 0.46 15.01 1.46
CA ALA A 96 0.70 13.86 0.59
C ALA A 96 1.25 14.29 -0.78
N ALA A 97 0.74 15.38 -1.34
CA ALA A 97 1.25 15.98 -2.57
C ALA A 97 2.72 16.42 -2.47
N ARG A 98 3.19 16.90 -1.30
CA ARG A 98 4.61 17.16 -1.07
C ARG A 98 5.43 15.88 -1.17
N VAL A 99 4.94 14.78 -0.60
CA VAL A 99 5.66 13.51 -0.64
C VAL A 99 5.82 13.04 -2.08
N CYS A 100 4.78 13.13 -2.91
CA CYS A 100 4.85 12.80 -4.34
C CYS A 100 5.79 13.72 -5.11
N ASP A 101 5.75 15.04 -4.87
CA ASP A 101 6.68 16.00 -5.48
C ASP A 101 8.15 15.70 -5.11
N ASN A 102 8.40 15.29 -3.86
CA ASN A 102 9.72 14.84 -3.42
C ASN A 102 10.13 13.52 -4.09
N TRP A 103 9.19 12.57 -4.22
CA TRP A 103 9.43 11.30 -4.90
C TRP A 103 9.86 11.52 -6.35
N GLU A 104 9.18 12.37 -7.11
CA GLU A 104 9.56 12.69 -8.50
C GLU A 104 10.98 13.29 -8.60
N LYS A 105 11.45 13.96 -7.55
CA LYS A 105 12.80 14.55 -7.44
C LYS A 105 13.85 13.58 -6.89
N GLY A 106 13.52 12.30 -6.72
CA GLY A 106 14.43 11.29 -6.15
C GLY A 106 14.60 11.39 -4.63
N GLN A 107 13.80 12.21 -3.94
CA GLN A 107 13.86 12.37 -2.49
C GLN A 107 12.89 11.41 -1.82
N ARG A 108 13.41 10.26 -1.37
CA ARG A 108 12.64 9.22 -0.68
C ARG A 108 12.69 9.46 0.83
N GLY A 109 11.59 9.91 1.42
CA GLY A 109 11.46 10.09 2.86
C GLY A 109 10.70 8.97 3.56
N VAL A 110 10.34 9.21 4.83
CA VAL A 110 9.49 8.30 5.63
C VAL A 110 8.14 8.11 4.94
N LEU A 111 7.69 6.87 4.81
CA LEU A 111 6.43 6.44 4.17
C LEU A 111 6.27 6.83 2.70
N ALA A 112 7.31 7.28 2.00
CA ALA A 112 7.15 7.78 0.64
C ALA A 112 6.54 6.74 -0.33
N GLU A 113 6.92 5.47 -0.20
CA GLU A 113 6.42 4.34 -0.99
C GLU A 113 4.94 4.06 -0.73
N LEU A 114 4.39 4.43 0.43
CA LEU A 114 2.97 4.27 0.74
C LEU A 114 2.17 5.52 0.36
N LEU A 115 2.73 6.70 0.65
CA LEU A 115 2.02 7.97 0.48
C LEU A 115 1.95 8.39 -0.99
N CYS A 116 2.98 8.02 -1.77
CA CYS A 116 3.02 8.22 -3.22
C CYS A 116 2.40 7.07 -4.01
N PHE A 117 2.03 5.98 -3.35
CA PHE A 117 1.30 4.90 -3.99
C PHE A 117 -0.16 5.28 -4.07
N ALA A 118 -0.68 5.47 -5.28
CA ALA A 118 -2.10 5.70 -5.47
C ALA A 118 -2.92 4.47 -5.11
N ASP A 119 -4.14 4.75 -4.71
CA ASP A 119 -5.10 3.81 -4.14
C ASP A 119 -5.70 2.84 -5.18
N ASN A 120 -5.15 2.82 -6.39
CA ASN A 120 -5.50 1.94 -7.50
C ASN A 120 -4.25 1.43 -8.24
N GLU A 121 -3.04 1.61 -7.68
CA GLU A 121 -1.77 1.27 -8.34
C GLU A 121 -1.39 -0.22 -8.23
N GLY A 122 -2.25 -1.04 -7.62
CA GLY A 122 -2.11 -2.49 -7.58
C GLY A 122 -1.48 -2.96 -6.28
N GLU A 123 -0.23 -3.42 -6.35
CA GLU A 123 0.38 -4.22 -5.29
C GLU A 123 1.70 -3.65 -4.74
N ILE A 124 1.88 -3.76 -3.41
CA ILE A 124 3.14 -3.49 -2.71
C ILE A 124 3.75 -4.82 -2.27
N GLY A 125 4.93 -5.15 -2.80
CA GLY A 125 5.65 -6.40 -2.57
C GLY A 125 6.33 -6.51 -1.20
N THR A 126 6.85 -7.71 -0.88
CA THR A 126 7.28 -8.06 0.49
C THR A 126 8.34 -7.11 1.03
N LYS A 127 9.34 -6.77 0.21
CA LYS A 127 10.48 -5.97 0.66
C LYS A 127 10.04 -4.54 0.93
N THR A 128 9.20 -3.97 0.07
CA THR A 128 8.61 -2.65 0.28
C THR A 128 7.67 -2.65 1.49
N CYS A 129 6.88 -3.72 1.71
CA CYS A 129 6.08 -3.87 2.93
C CYS A 129 6.92 -3.81 4.21
N ARG A 130 8.08 -4.49 4.25
CA ARG A 130 9.01 -4.43 5.41
C ARG A 130 9.52 -3.01 5.67
N LYS A 131 9.84 -2.27 4.60
CA LYS A 131 10.29 -0.88 4.70
C LYS A 131 9.18 0.01 5.25
N ILE A 132 7.98 -0.07 4.67
CA ILE A 132 6.82 0.69 5.12
C ILE A 132 6.45 0.37 6.56
N LEU A 133 6.51 -0.90 6.98
CA LEU A 133 6.25 -1.29 8.37
C LEU A 133 7.19 -0.58 9.36
N ASN A 134 8.49 -0.54 9.06
CA ASN A 134 9.47 0.17 9.89
C ASN A 134 9.18 1.67 9.96
N ASP A 135 8.78 2.27 8.85
CA ASP A 135 8.38 3.67 8.78
C ASP A 135 7.10 3.92 9.59
N LEU A 136 6.09 3.05 9.48
CA LEU A 136 4.85 3.13 10.24
C LEU A 136 5.11 3.06 11.75
N HIS A 137 6.02 2.19 12.22
CA HIS A 137 6.44 2.16 13.62
C HIS A 137 7.18 3.42 14.07
N THR A 138 7.88 4.09 13.15
CA THR A 138 8.51 5.39 13.44
C THR A 138 7.44 6.46 13.60
N VAL A 139 6.49 6.52 12.67
CA VAL A 139 5.40 7.49 12.64
C VAL A 139 4.40 7.27 13.77
N SER A 140 4.19 6.02 14.22
CA SER A 140 3.26 5.71 15.32
C SER A 140 3.65 6.33 16.65
N LYS A 141 4.90 6.77 16.82
CA LYS A 141 5.33 7.57 17.97
C LYS A 141 4.60 8.91 18.06
N HIS A 142 4.11 9.42 16.92
CA HIS A 142 3.33 10.65 16.79
C HIS A 142 1.82 10.39 16.66
N ALA A 143 1.35 9.15 16.89
CA ALA A 143 -0.07 8.81 16.73
C ALA A 143 -1.01 9.68 17.57
N GLY A 144 -0.56 10.21 18.72
CA GLY A 144 -1.33 11.12 19.56
C GLY A 144 -1.68 12.47 18.90
N GLU A 145 -1.04 12.81 17.78
CA GLU A 145 -1.37 13.99 16.97
C GLU A 145 -2.52 13.74 15.99
N LEU A 146 -2.98 12.50 15.85
CA LEU A 146 -4.11 12.11 15.02
C LEU A 146 -5.41 12.09 15.84
N ASN A 147 -6.54 12.26 15.16
CA ASN A 147 -7.84 11.96 15.78
C ASN A 147 -8.00 10.44 15.99
N GLU A 148 -8.91 10.03 16.89
CA GLU A 148 -9.12 8.62 17.26
C GLU A 148 -9.39 7.71 16.04
N TRP A 149 -10.15 8.21 15.07
CA TRP A 149 -10.44 7.47 13.84
C TRP A 149 -9.16 7.15 13.06
N ASN A 150 -8.31 8.15 12.83
CA ASN A 150 -7.04 7.98 12.12
C ASN A 150 -6.02 7.17 12.93
N GLN A 151 -6.08 7.18 14.27
CA GLN A 151 -5.26 6.29 15.11
C GLN A 151 -5.65 4.82 14.91
N GLY A 152 -6.96 4.53 14.83
CA GLY A 152 -7.47 3.21 14.47
C GLY A 152 -6.96 2.76 13.11
N LEU A 153 -7.09 3.63 12.10
CA LEU A 153 -6.61 3.32 10.75
C LEU A 153 -5.09 3.13 10.66
N LEU A 154 -4.30 3.89 11.42
CA LEU A 154 -2.85 3.67 11.52
C LEU A 154 -2.54 2.30 12.13
N THR A 155 -3.29 1.88 13.15
CA THR A 155 -3.14 0.55 13.75
C THR A 155 -3.45 -0.56 12.75
N ASP A 156 -4.53 -0.41 11.97
CA ASP A 156 -4.91 -1.37 10.93
C ASP A 156 -3.84 -1.44 9.83
N LEU A 157 -3.29 -0.29 9.41
CA LEU A 157 -2.18 -0.26 8.45
C LEU A 157 -0.94 -0.99 8.98
N ILE A 158 -0.55 -0.76 10.24
CA ILE A 158 0.59 -1.48 10.85
C ILE A 158 0.35 -2.99 10.79
N GLN A 159 -0.83 -3.47 11.18
CA GLN A 159 -1.16 -4.89 11.13
C GLN A 159 -1.17 -5.45 9.70
N THR A 160 -1.63 -4.65 8.73
CA THR A 160 -1.65 -5.00 7.31
C THR A 160 -0.22 -5.26 6.80
N PHE A 161 0.69 -4.31 7.05
CA PHE A 161 2.07 -4.41 6.59
C PHE A 161 2.89 -5.42 7.40
N GLU A 162 2.60 -5.61 8.69
CA GLU A 162 3.18 -6.68 9.50
C GLU A 162 2.80 -8.06 8.96
N PHE A 163 1.55 -8.23 8.53
CA PHE A 163 1.07 -9.47 7.95
C PHE A 163 1.77 -9.78 6.61
N ALA A 164 1.86 -8.79 5.72
CA ALA A 164 2.45 -8.94 4.39
C ALA A 164 4.00 -8.99 4.40
N ALA A 165 4.67 -8.51 5.46
CA ALA A 165 6.13 -8.51 5.57
C ALA A 165 6.76 -9.92 5.62
N VAL A 166 5.96 -10.98 5.73
CA VAL A 166 6.40 -12.38 5.78
C VAL A 166 6.06 -13.07 4.46
N ASP A 167 6.91 -12.87 3.46
CA ASP A 167 6.81 -13.43 2.11
C ASP A 167 5.39 -13.24 1.56
N GLY A 168 5.01 -11.99 1.35
CA GLY A 168 3.63 -11.58 1.14
C GLY A 168 3.56 -10.23 0.44
N PHE A 169 2.35 -9.73 0.23
CA PHE A 169 2.16 -8.43 -0.40
C PHE A 169 0.82 -7.83 0.01
N VAL A 170 0.66 -6.54 -0.26
CA VAL A 170 -0.59 -5.81 -0.04
C VAL A 170 -1.19 -5.40 -1.38
N GLN A 171 -2.47 -5.66 -1.59
CA GLN A 171 -3.23 -5.23 -2.76
C GLN A 171 -4.21 -4.12 -2.39
N PHE A 172 -4.27 -3.10 -3.25
CA PHE A 172 -5.22 -2.00 -3.20
C PHE A 172 -6.21 -2.17 -4.36
N ALA A 173 -7.50 -2.35 -4.06
CA ALA A 173 -8.54 -2.64 -5.05
C ALA A 173 -9.84 -1.85 -4.80
#